data_AF-A0A6I1NQZ6-F1
#
_entry.id   AF-A0A6I1NQZ6-F1
#
_cell.length_a   1.000
_cell.length_b   1.000
_cell.length_c   1.000
_cell.angle_alpha   90.00
_cell.angle_beta   90.00
_cell.angle_gamma   90.00
#
_symmetry.space_group_name_H-M   'P 1'
#
loop_
_entity.id
_entity.type
_entity.pdbx_description
1 polymer ?
#
loop_
_entity_poly.entity_id
_entity_poly.type
_entity_poly.pdbx_seq_one_letter_code
_entity_poly.pdbx_strand_id
1 'polypeptide(L)'
;MATRNVVLTDHMDQIINDLVVSSRYQNASEVMHEGLRLLEQREAEELTKLDALRHATSSGLMDLERGHVIEIGGDQLGELLADIGERATLPPPKTAEHGEVPSLSYGPQ
;
A
#
# COMPACT_ATOMS: atom_id res chain seq x y z
N MET A 1 14.11 12.17 -26.17
CA MET A 1 14.34 11.14 -25.13
C MET A 1 15.82 10.82 -25.07
N ALA A 2 16.34 10.50 -23.89
CA ALA A 2 17.68 9.94 -23.75
C ALA A 2 17.64 8.45 -24.10
N THR A 3 18.63 7.95 -24.85
CA THR A 3 18.75 6.54 -25.21
C THR A 3 19.93 5.92 -24.47
N ARG A 4 19.78 4.65 -24.09
CA ARG A 4 20.82 3.83 -23.45
C ARG A 4 20.82 2.46 -24.12
N ASN A 5 22.01 1.93 -24.38
CA ASN A 5 22.17 0.57 -24.87
C ASN A 5 22.13 -0.39 -23.69
N VAL A 6 21.34 -1.46 -23.83
CA VAL A 6 21.21 -2.52 -22.84
C VAL A 6 21.49 -3.86 -23.51
N VAL A 7 22.14 -4.77 -22.80
CA VAL A 7 22.35 -6.14 -23.26
C VAL A 7 21.20 -6.99 -22.73
N LEU A 8 20.48 -7.64 -23.63
CA LEU A 8 19.39 -8.54 -23.30
C LEU A 8 19.89 -9.99 -23.36
N THR A 9 19.36 -10.83 -22.48
CA THR A 9 19.48 -12.27 -22.63
C THR A 9 18.48 -12.76 -23.68
N ASP A 10 18.73 -13.93 -24.28
CA ASP A 10 17.84 -14.52 -25.28
C ASP A 10 16.38 -14.61 -24.78
N HIS A 11 16.20 -14.93 -23.49
CA HIS A 11 14.87 -14.99 -22.88
C HIS A 11 14.17 -13.63 -22.81
N MET A 12 14.90 -12.57 -22.45
CA MET A 12 14.34 -11.22 -22.38
C MET A 12 13.95 -10.70 -23.75
N ASP A 13 14.81 -10.95 -24.76
CA ASP A 13 14.54 -10.58 -26.14
C ASP A 13 13.27 -11.29 -26.67
N GLN A 14 13.13 -12.58 -26.39
CA GLN A 14 11.93 -13.33 -26.76
C GLN A 14 10.66 -12.77 -26.11
N ILE A 15 10.69 -12.44 -24.82
CA ILE A 15 9.54 -11.83 -24.12
C ILE A 15 9.16 -10.51 -24.79
N ILE A 16 10.13 -9.63 -25.04
CA ILE A 16 9.88 -8.33 -25.67
C ILE A 16 9.30 -8.52 -27.07
N ASN A 17 9.87 -9.45 -27.85
CA ASN A 17 9.38 -9.76 -29.18
C ASN A 17 7.93 -10.27 -29.17
N ASP A 18 7.59 -11.21 -28.28
CA ASP A 18 6.23 -11.75 -28.15
C ASP A 18 5.22 -10.65 -27.77
N LEU A 19 5.61 -9.75 -26.88
CA LEU A 19 4.80 -8.62 -26.45
C LEU A 19 4.56 -7.58 -27.56
N VAL A 20 5.52 -7.38 -28.44
CA VAL A 20 5.38 -6.48 -29.60
C VAL A 20 4.61 -7.15 -30.73
N VAL A 21 4.91 -8.40 -31.06
CA VAL A 21 4.21 -9.17 -32.12
C VAL A 21 2.74 -9.36 -31.78
N SER A 22 2.41 -9.58 -30.51
CA SER A 22 1.01 -9.64 -30.05
C SER A 22 0.27 -8.30 -30.10
N SER A 23 0.93 -7.22 -30.53
CA SER A 23 0.40 -5.85 -30.59
C SER A 23 -0.05 -5.31 -29.22
N ARG A 24 0.40 -5.92 -28.13
CA ARG A 24 0.16 -5.40 -26.77
C ARG A 24 0.99 -4.15 -26.52
N TYR A 25 2.16 -4.06 -27.14
CA TYR A 25 3.03 -2.88 -27.14
C TYR A 25 3.48 -2.57 -28.56
N GLN A 26 3.70 -1.30 -28.87
CA GLN A 26 4.09 -0.87 -30.21
C GLN A 26 5.57 -1.19 -30.51
N ASN A 27 6.42 -1.17 -29.49
CA ASN A 27 7.86 -1.36 -29.63
C ASN A 27 8.52 -1.77 -28.31
N ALA A 28 9.79 -2.20 -28.40
CA ALA A 28 10.59 -2.59 -27.24
C ALA A 28 10.78 -1.46 -26.23
N SER A 29 10.91 -0.19 -26.67
CA SER A 29 11.09 0.93 -25.73
C SER A 29 9.87 1.13 -24.83
N GLU A 30 8.67 0.89 -25.33
CA GLU A 30 7.44 0.93 -24.53
C GLU A 30 7.40 -0.19 -23.48
N VAL A 31 7.75 -1.42 -23.89
CA VAL A 31 7.87 -2.56 -22.97
C VAL A 31 8.89 -2.26 -21.86
N MET A 32 10.04 -1.68 -22.22
CA MET A 32 11.08 -1.34 -21.25
C MET A 32 10.64 -0.21 -20.31
N HIS A 33 9.92 0.79 -20.80
CA HIS A 33 9.38 1.86 -19.94
C HIS A 33 8.35 1.31 -18.94
N GLU A 34 7.44 0.43 -19.40
CA GLU A 34 6.47 -0.17 -18.51
C GLU A 34 7.13 -1.11 -17.49
N GLY A 35 8.14 -1.87 -17.92
CA GLY A 35 8.98 -2.68 -17.02
C GLY A 35 9.66 -1.83 -15.94
N LEU A 36 10.20 -0.66 -16.30
CA LEU A 36 10.79 0.27 -15.35
C LEU A 36 9.74 0.87 -14.40
N ARG A 37 8.56 1.24 -14.91
CA ARG A 37 7.46 1.76 -14.09
C ARG A 37 7.02 0.75 -13.03
N LEU A 38 6.93 -0.53 -13.40
CA LEU A 38 6.62 -1.61 -12.45
C LEU A 38 7.72 -1.80 -11.41
N LEU A 39 8.99 -1.68 -11.81
CA LEU A 39 10.11 -1.71 -10.87
C LEU A 39 10.06 -0.54 -9.88
N GLU A 40 9.87 0.69 -10.37
CA GLU A 40 9.75 1.89 -9.54
C GLU A 40 8.59 1.78 -8.54
N GLN A 41 7.44 1.29 -8.99
CA GLN A 41 6.29 1.06 -8.13
C GLN A 41 6.62 0.05 -7.02
N ARG A 42 7.25 -1.08 -7.36
CA ARG A 42 7.64 -2.09 -6.39
C ARG A 42 8.62 -1.54 -5.34
N GLU A 43 9.63 -0.79 -5.77
CA GLU A 43 10.59 -0.16 -4.86
C GLU A 43 9.92 0.85 -3.92
N ALA A 44 8.98 1.64 -4.44
CA ALA A 44 8.21 2.59 -3.63
C ALA A 44 7.32 1.87 -2.59
N GLU A 45 6.65 0.78 -2.99
CA GLU A 45 5.86 -0.06 -2.09
C GLU A 45 6.72 -0.69 -0.99
N GLU A 46 7.92 -1.18 -1.33
CA GLU A 46 8.86 -1.78 -0.38
C GLU A 46 9.36 -0.75 0.65
N LEU A 47 9.73 0.45 0.19
CA LEU A 47 10.14 1.54 1.08
C LEU A 47 9.01 1.96 2.02
N THR A 48 7.78 2.07 1.50
CA THR A 48 6.60 2.41 2.30
C THR A 48 6.32 1.34 3.36
N LYS A 49 6.43 0.06 2.99
CA LYS A 49 6.26 -1.06 3.92
C LYS A 49 7.32 -1.03 5.03
N LEU A 50 8.57 -0.79 4.67
CA LEU A 50 9.65 -0.68 5.66
C LEU A 50 9.42 0.49 6.62
N ASP A 51 8.96 1.63 6.13
CA ASP A 51 8.66 2.79 6.98
C ASP A 51 7.50 2.51 7.94
N ALA A 52 6.42 1.90 7.45
CA ALA A 52 5.30 1.47 8.27
C ALA A 52 5.73 0.48 9.38
N LEU A 53 6.61 -0.49 9.06
CA LEU A 53 7.15 -1.44 10.03
C LEU A 53 8.02 -0.77 11.09
N ARG A 54 8.89 0.18 10.68
CA ARG A 54 9.70 0.96 11.62
C ARG A 54 8.83 1.77 12.55
N HIS A 55 7.80 2.44 12.02
CA HIS A 55 6.86 3.22 12.80
C HIS A 55 6.09 2.34 13.81
N ALA A 56 5.54 1.21 13.35
CA ALA A 56 4.82 0.27 14.21
C ALA A 56 5.71 -0.29 15.32
N THR A 57 6.96 -0.62 15.01
CA THR A 57 7.94 -1.11 15.99
C THR A 57 8.29 -0.02 17.01
N SER A 58 8.52 1.22 16.55
CA SER A 58 8.80 2.33 17.45
C SER A 58 7.61 2.62 18.37
N SER A 59 6.38 2.60 17.84
CA SER A 59 5.18 2.78 18.66
C SER A 59 5.04 1.67 19.70
N GLY A 60 5.20 0.41 19.29
CA GLY A 60 5.11 -0.73 20.20
C GLY A 60 6.17 -0.71 21.30
N LEU A 61 7.40 -0.25 21.00
CA LEU A 61 8.43 -0.08 22.01
C LEU A 61 8.06 1.02 23.02
N MET A 62 7.52 2.14 22.57
CA MET A 62 7.06 3.20 23.47
C MET A 62 5.87 2.74 24.34
N ASP A 63 4.99 1.92 23.79
CA ASP A 63 3.88 1.33 24.55
C ASP A 63 4.39 0.35 25.61
N LEU A 64 5.40 -0.47 25.26
CA LEU A 64 6.07 -1.35 26.23
C LEU A 64 6.71 -0.56 27.38
N GLU A 65 7.42 0.53 27.08
CA GLU A 65 8.02 1.40 28.11
C GLU A 65 6.99 2.06 29.03
N ARG A 66 5.79 2.36 28.51
CA ARG A 66 4.67 2.91 29.26
C ARG A 66 3.85 1.86 30.00
N GLY A 67 4.17 0.57 29.84
CA GLY A 67 3.42 -0.53 30.42
C GLY A 67 2.05 -0.77 29.75
N HIS A 68 1.84 -0.25 28.53
CA HIS A 68 0.67 -0.53 27.70
C HIS A 68 0.79 -1.91 27.06
N VAL A 69 0.84 -2.94 27.89
CA VAL A 69 0.98 -4.33 27.48
C VAL A 69 -0.14 -5.17 28.07
N ILE A 70 -0.48 -6.24 27.37
CA ILE A 70 -1.36 -7.29 27.84
C ILE A 70 -0.54 -8.56 27.98
N GLU A 71 -0.49 -9.11 29.19
CA GLU A 71 0.08 -10.42 29.43
C GLU A 71 -0.92 -11.50 28.99
N ILE A 72 -0.46 -12.43 28.16
CA ILE A 72 -1.29 -13.53 27.66
C ILE A 72 -0.56 -14.86 27.81
N GLY A 73 -1.33 -15.92 28.07
CA GLY A 73 -0.83 -17.29 27.97
C GLY A 73 -0.56 -17.67 26.51
N GLY A 74 0.38 -18.59 26.28
CA GLY A 74 0.72 -19.05 24.93
C GLY A 74 -0.44 -19.74 24.20
N ASP A 75 -1.39 -20.30 24.95
CA ASP A 75 -2.65 -20.87 24.48
C ASP A 75 -3.68 -19.80 24.02
N GLN A 76 -3.58 -18.57 24.54
CA GLN A 76 -4.51 -17.47 24.28
C GLN A 76 -4.11 -16.60 23.08
N LEU A 77 -2.88 -16.76 22.57
CA LEU A 77 -2.36 -15.96 21.44
C LEU A 77 -3.24 -16.07 20.20
N GLY A 78 -3.71 -17.28 19.89
CA GLY A 78 -4.55 -17.53 18.72
C GLY A 78 -5.89 -16.78 18.79
N GLU A 79 -6.55 -16.81 19.94
CA GLU A 79 -7.84 -16.13 20.17
C GLU A 79 -7.69 -14.62 20.10
N LEU A 80 -6.63 -14.07 20.71
CA LEU A 80 -6.34 -12.64 20.66
C LEU A 80 -6.08 -12.16 19.23
N LEU A 81 -5.27 -12.89 18.45
CA LEU A 81 -4.97 -12.52 17.07
C LEU A 81 -6.21 -12.58 16.18
N ALA A 82 -7.09 -13.56 16.39
CA ALA A 82 -8.36 -13.66 15.66
C ALA A 82 -9.26 -12.45 15.97
N ASP A 83 -9.41 -12.09 17.23
CA ASP A 83 -10.21 -10.94 17.68
C ASP A 83 -9.64 -9.59 17.18
N ILE A 84 -8.33 -9.42 17.17
CA ILE A 84 -7.67 -8.27 16.52
C ILE A 84 -7.96 -8.26 15.01
N GLY A 85 -7.87 -9.41 14.35
CA GLY A 85 -8.15 -9.57 12.93
C GLY A 85 -9.58 -9.14 12.56
N GLU A 86 -10.56 -9.61 13.31
CA GLU A 86 -11.98 -9.23 13.14
C GLU A 86 -12.22 -7.74 13.38
N ARG A 87 -11.55 -7.13 14.37
CA ARG A 87 -11.61 -5.67 14.56
C ARG A 87 -10.98 -4.87 13.43
N ALA A 88 -9.94 -5.40 12.80
CA ALA A 88 -9.22 -4.73 11.72
C ALA A 88 -9.95 -4.81 10.36
N THR A 89 -10.83 -5.79 10.16
CA THR A 89 -11.67 -5.91 8.95
C THR A 89 -12.91 -5.03 8.99
N LEU A 90 -13.30 -4.53 10.16
CA LEU A 90 -14.36 -3.53 10.29
C LEU A 90 -13.93 -2.23 9.60
N PRO A 91 -14.77 -1.65 8.72
CA PRO A 91 -14.46 -0.37 8.10
C PRO A 91 -14.27 0.69 9.20
N PRO A 92 -13.31 1.62 9.05
CA PRO A 92 -13.13 2.69 10.02
C PRO A 92 -14.47 3.41 10.21
N PRO A 93 -14.83 3.81 11.44
CA PRO A 93 -16.10 4.48 11.70
C PRO A 93 -16.19 5.68 10.76
N LYS A 94 -17.24 5.71 9.94
CA LYS A 94 -17.52 6.81 9.01
C LYS A 94 -17.44 8.09 9.84
N THR A 95 -16.39 8.88 9.62
CA THR A 95 -16.25 10.16 10.30
C THR A 95 -17.52 10.93 9.95
N ALA A 96 -18.35 11.22 10.97
CA ALA A 96 -19.59 11.94 10.78
C ALA A 96 -19.28 13.21 10.00
N GLU A 97 -19.69 13.19 8.74
CA GLU A 97 -19.55 14.28 7.81
C GLU A 97 -20.17 15.53 8.45
N HIS A 98 -19.32 16.52 8.70
CA HIS A 98 -19.74 17.88 9.01
C HIS A 98 -20.67 18.36 7.90
N GLY A 99 -21.87 18.80 8.26
CA GLY A 99 -22.60 19.78 7.46
C GLY A 99 -24.09 19.54 7.29
N GLU A 100 -24.86 19.69 8.35
CA GLU A 100 -26.21 20.27 8.20
C GLU A 100 -26.51 21.17 9.41
N VAL A 101 -26.08 22.42 9.31
CA VAL A 101 -26.62 23.51 10.14
C VAL A 101 -28.01 23.82 9.57
N PRO A 102 -29.10 23.66 10.34
CA PRO A 102 -30.41 24.06 9.85
C PRO A 102 -30.43 25.59 9.71
N SER A 103 -30.59 26.06 8.48
CA SER A 103 -30.85 27.47 8.18
C SER A 103 -32.24 27.84 8.68
N LEU A 104 -32.31 28.32 9.93
CA LEU A 104 -33.53 28.96 10.42
C LEU A 104 -33.65 30.35 9.79
N SER A 105 -34.54 30.39 8.81
CA SER A 105 -35.06 31.55 8.09
C SER A 105 -35.39 32.73 9.00
N TYR A 106 -34.82 33.89 8.71
CA TYR A 106 -35.25 35.18 9.24
C TYR A 106 -36.44 35.66 8.40
N GLY A 107 -37.62 35.75 9.01
CA GLY A 107 -38.79 36.46 8.45
C GLY A 107 -39.08 37.71 9.30
N PRO A 108 -39.35 38.87 8.69
CA PRO A 108 -39.45 40.12 9.44
C PRO A 108 -40.80 40.25 10.16
N GLN A 109 -40.78 40.85 11.35
CA GLN A 109 -41.88 41.71 11.81
C GLN A 109 -41.44 43.17 11.68
#